data_AF-A0A6A5S390-F1
#
_entry.id   AF-A0A6A5S390-F1
#
_cell.length_a   1.000
_cell.length_b   1.000
_cell.length_c   1.000
_cell.angle_alpha   90.00
_cell.angle_beta   90.00
_cell.angle_gamma   90.00
#
_symmetry.space_group_name_H-M   'P 1'
#
loop_
_entity.id
_entity.type
_entity.pdbx_description
1 polymer ?
#
loop_
_entity_poly.entity_id
_entity_poly.type
_entity_poly.pdbx_seq_one_letter_code
_entity_poly.pdbx_strand_id
1 'polypeptide(L)'
;MFITAWEASFKEKTILKAFEATGLSPFEPETESLLQQVVKDRRDPQVQKLSQAFHSISVQKSLLEQEANGLKEALINERLRRKRGKALPLEAPKEYHGGAVVWSPSRVNRARDCLQQQEAEEEQRQLQKAEAAKAREARRQAKAQDTQARRQARAEARISREKEKAKKASEQASRAAACRTQQQLQNALRATQKGNRMSFKAPTKAALKKKVAIEPQAGGTASGAAAGAPPSKSQHDRAIKLPAKYR
;
A
#
# COMPACT_ATOMS: atom_id res chain seq x y z
N MET A 1 29.67 56.54 -30.67
CA MET A 1 29.00 55.28 -31.06
C MET A 1 29.37 54.11 -30.13
N PHE A 2 30.65 53.88 -29.81
CA PHE A 2 31.03 52.77 -28.92
C PHE A 2 30.57 52.94 -27.46
N ILE A 3 30.82 54.11 -26.85
CA ILE A 3 30.50 54.37 -25.43
C ILE A 3 28.99 54.25 -25.16
N THR A 4 28.15 54.75 -26.07
CA THR A 4 26.69 54.67 -25.95
C THR A 4 26.17 53.23 -26.05
N ALA A 5 26.79 52.38 -26.88
CA ALA A 5 26.44 50.96 -26.95
C ALA A 5 26.96 50.19 -25.72
N TRP A 6 28.13 50.57 -25.20
CA TRP A 6 28.72 50.02 -23.99
C TRP A 6 27.85 50.30 -22.75
N GLU A 7 27.46 51.55 -22.51
CA GLU A 7 26.57 51.92 -21.40
C GLU A 7 25.18 51.26 -21.53
N ALA A 8 24.68 51.08 -22.76
CA ALA A 8 23.41 50.38 -22.99
C ALA A 8 23.47 48.87 -22.67
N SER A 9 24.67 48.27 -22.69
CA SER A 9 24.88 46.84 -22.40
C SER A 9 24.97 46.54 -20.90
N PHE A 10 25.48 47.46 -20.08
CA PHE A 10 25.59 47.34 -18.61
C PHE A 10 24.29 47.71 -17.88
N LYS A 11 23.16 47.18 -18.36
CA LYS A 11 21.89 47.26 -17.63
C LYS A 11 21.82 46.09 -16.65
N GLU A 12 21.33 46.34 -15.44
CA GLU A 12 21.13 45.32 -14.40
C GLU A 12 20.45 44.05 -14.95
N LYS A 13 19.41 44.21 -15.77
CA LYS A 13 18.68 43.10 -16.42
C LYS A 13 19.56 42.25 -17.34
N THR A 14 20.45 42.88 -18.11
CA THR A 14 21.35 42.19 -19.04
C THR A 14 22.46 41.46 -18.29
N ILE A 15 22.97 42.10 -17.22
CA ILE A 15 23.99 41.55 -16.34
C ILE A 15 23.46 40.32 -15.61
N LEU A 16 22.27 40.42 -15.00
CA LEU A 16 21.62 39.29 -14.32
C LEU A 16 21.35 38.12 -15.28
N LYS A 17 20.90 38.43 -16.50
CA LYS A 17 20.65 37.41 -17.55
C LYS A 17 21.93 36.75 -18.04
N ALA A 18 23.05 37.49 -18.10
CA ALA A 18 24.35 36.92 -18.43
C ALA A 18 24.83 35.97 -17.31
N PHE A 19 24.68 36.37 -16.04
CA PHE A 19 25.00 35.51 -14.90
C PHE A 19 24.14 34.25 -14.84
N GLU A 20 22.83 34.38 -15.14
CA GLU A 20 21.90 33.25 -15.29
C GLU A 20 22.35 32.30 -16.40
N ALA A 21 22.72 32.82 -17.57
CA ALA A 21 23.22 32.00 -18.68
C ALA A 21 24.54 31.27 -18.35
N THR A 22 25.38 31.86 -17.48
CA THR A 22 26.63 31.23 -17.02
C THR A 22 26.46 30.30 -15.81
N GLY A 23 25.26 30.20 -15.22
CA GLY A 23 25.02 29.40 -14.02
C GLY A 23 25.69 29.94 -12.75
N LEU A 24 26.10 31.23 -12.75
CA LEU A 24 26.79 31.88 -11.62
C LEU A 24 25.84 32.62 -10.66
N SER A 25 24.54 32.66 -10.98
CA SER A 25 23.46 33.22 -10.15
C SER A 25 22.68 32.09 -9.48
N PRO A 26 22.08 32.24 -8.28
CA PRO A 26 21.92 33.43 -7.46
C PRO A 26 22.76 33.35 -6.18
N PHE A 27 23.51 34.44 -5.92
CA PHE A 27 23.82 34.80 -4.55
C PHE A 27 22.49 35.26 -3.94
N GLU A 28 21.95 34.55 -2.94
CA GLU A 28 20.75 34.95 -2.18
C GLU A 28 21.20 35.75 -0.91
N PRO A 29 21.65 37.02 -1.00
CA PRO A 29 22.14 37.77 0.16
C PRO A 29 21.03 38.06 1.18
N GLU A 30 19.77 38.04 0.73
CA GLU A 30 18.62 38.33 1.56
C GLU A 30 18.46 37.29 2.66
N THR A 31 18.67 36.01 2.37
CA THR A 31 18.44 34.94 3.34
C THR A 31 19.54 34.88 4.40
N GLU A 32 20.79 35.18 4.03
CA GLU A 32 21.88 35.36 4.98
C GLU A 32 21.70 36.62 5.84
N SER A 33 21.26 37.73 5.26
CA SER A 33 21.02 38.97 6.02
C SER A 33 19.88 38.81 7.03
N LEU A 34 18.82 38.06 6.69
CA LEU A 34 17.75 37.70 7.61
C LEU A 34 18.25 36.83 8.78
N LEU A 35 19.09 35.83 8.51
CA LEU A 35 19.74 35.05 9.57
C LEU A 35 20.60 35.93 10.47
N GLN A 36 21.35 36.86 9.90
CA GLN A 36 22.20 37.81 10.64
C GLN A 36 21.41 38.87 11.43
N GLN A 37 20.14 39.10 11.09
CA GLN A 37 19.23 39.98 11.81
C GLN A 37 18.54 39.27 12.98
N VAL A 38 18.20 37.99 12.80
CA VAL A 38 17.54 37.16 13.83
C VAL A 38 18.52 36.71 14.91
N VAL A 39 19.78 36.44 14.55
CA VAL A 39 20.79 35.94 15.49
C VAL A 39 21.63 37.08 16.09
N LYS A 40 21.53 37.26 17.42
CA LYS A 40 22.22 38.32 18.16
C LYS A 40 23.72 38.04 18.34
N ASP A 41 24.10 36.78 18.56
CA ASP A 41 25.47 36.38 18.87
C ASP A 41 26.22 35.81 17.64
N ARG A 42 26.83 36.71 16.89
CA ARG A 42 27.47 36.41 15.58
C ARG A 42 28.78 35.64 15.67
N ARG A 43 29.42 35.65 16.85
CA ARG A 43 30.73 35.02 17.07
C ARG A 43 30.62 33.62 17.66
N ASP A 44 29.40 33.16 17.92
CA ASP A 44 29.19 31.81 18.43
C ASP A 44 29.54 30.77 17.36
N PRO A 45 30.38 29.78 17.68
CA PRO A 45 30.80 28.76 16.72
C PRO A 45 29.63 27.89 16.25
N GLN A 46 28.56 27.77 17.04
CA GLN A 46 27.34 27.08 16.64
C GLN A 46 26.57 27.87 15.56
N VAL A 47 26.49 29.20 15.70
CA VAL A 47 25.85 30.10 14.73
C VAL A 47 26.61 30.09 13.40
N GLN A 48 27.94 30.08 13.44
CA GLN A 48 28.76 29.99 12.23
C GLN A 48 28.58 28.65 11.49
N LYS A 49 28.45 27.54 12.22
CA LYS A 49 28.13 26.24 11.62
C LYS A 49 26.75 26.25 10.98
N LEU A 50 25.77 26.87 11.63
CA LEU A 50 24.42 27.02 11.08
C LEU A 50 24.39 27.91 9.86
N SER A 51 25.13 29.03 9.84
CA SER A 51 25.20 29.92 8.67
C SER A 51 25.88 29.24 7.49
N GLN A 52 26.95 28.47 7.74
CA GLN A 52 27.60 27.67 6.70
C GLN A 52 26.68 26.57 6.15
N ALA A 53 25.97 25.85 7.03
CA ALA A 53 25.01 24.83 6.60
C ALA A 53 23.87 25.44 5.79
N PHE A 54 23.34 26.57 6.24
CA PHE A 54 22.27 27.27 5.54
C PHE A 54 22.72 27.80 4.18
N HIS A 55 23.91 28.40 4.10
CA HIS A 55 24.53 28.80 2.83
C HIS A 55 24.65 27.60 1.88
N SER A 56 25.15 26.46 2.37
CA SER A 56 25.27 25.25 1.55
C SER A 56 23.92 24.75 1.02
N ILE A 57 22.85 24.85 1.82
CA ILE A 57 21.50 24.47 1.42
C ILE A 57 20.92 25.45 0.40
N SER A 58 21.15 26.75 0.58
CA SER A 58 20.71 27.79 -0.37
C SER A 58 21.37 27.59 -1.74
N VAL A 59 22.69 27.36 -1.78
CA VAL A 59 23.42 27.06 -3.03
C VAL A 59 22.93 25.75 -3.66
N GLN A 60 22.69 24.70 -2.87
CA GLN A 60 22.14 23.44 -3.40
C GLN A 60 20.75 23.64 -3.99
N LYS A 61 19.88 24.39 -3.30
CA LYS A 61 18.53 24.70 -3.78
C LYS A 61 18.59 25.45 -5.09
N SER A 62 19.44 26.47 -5.21
CA SER A 62 19.55 27.25 -6.43
C SER A 62 20.11 26.45 -7.61
N LEU A 63 21.10 25.59 -7.35
CA LEU A 63 21.63 24.67 -8.36
C LEU A 63 20.52 23.74 -8.87
N LEU A 64 19.74 23.15 -7.96
CA LEU A 64 18.60 22.30 -8.31
C LEU A 64 17.53 23.05 -9.10
N GLU A 65 17.26 24.32 -8.78
CA GLU A 65 16.32 25.15 -9.54
C GLU A 65 16.81 25.41 -10.96
N GLN A 66 18.10 25.71 -11.14
CA GLN A 66 18.71 25.90 -12.45
C GLN A 66 18.73 24.62 -13.27
N GLU A 67 19.10 23.48 -12.66
CA GLU A 67 19.02 22.17 -13.30
C GLU A 67 17.58 21.87 -13.74
N ALA A 68 16.60 22.10 -12.87
CA ALA A 68 15.19 21.91 -13.21
C ALA A 68 14.76 22.83 -14.37
N ASN A 69 15.22 24.08 -14.40
CA ASN A 69 14.92 25.00 -15.49
C ASN A 69 15.61 24.59 -16.80
N GLY A 70 16.89 24.21 -16.76
CA GLY A 70 17.64 23.69 -17.90
C GLY A 70 17.02 22.42 -18.46
N LEU A 71 16.52 21.51 -17.61
CA LEU A 71 15.78 20.33 -18.04
C LEU A 71 14.44 20.68 -18.69
N LYS A 72 13.70 21.67 -18.16
CA LYS A 72 12.46 22.16 -18.81
C LYS A 72 12.76 22.74 -20.19
N GLU A 73 13.79 23.56 -20.31
CA GLU A 73 14.21 24.14 -21.59
C GLU A 73 14.67 23.08 -22.57
N ALA A 74 15.48 22.11 -22.12
CA ALA A 74 15.90 20.97 -22.92
C ALA A 74 14.69 20.18 -23.45
N LEU A 75 13.68 19.93 -22.60
CA LEU A 75 12.46 19.25 -22.98
C LEU A 75 11.64 20.07 -24.00
N ILE A 76 11.53 21.39 -23.82
CA ILE A 76 10.88 22.29 -24.79
C ILE A 76 11.62 22.24 -26.13
N ASN A 77 12.95 22.37 -26.12
CA ASN A 77 13.79 22.34 -27.32
C ASN A 77 13.68 20.99 -28.05
N GLU A 78 13.66 19.89 -27.31
CA GLU A 78 13.44 18.54 -27.83
C GLU A 78 12.06 18.43 -28.49
N ARG A 79 11.00 18.88 -27.81
CA ARG A 79 9.64 18.91 -28.34
C ARG A 79 9.55 19.76 -29.61
N LEU A 80 10.20 20.94 -29.63
CA LEU A 80 10.26 21.81 -30.80
C LEU A 80 11.01 21.16 -31.96
N ARG A 81 12.12 20.47 -31.69
CA ARG A 81 12.85 19.69 -32.70
C ARG A 81 11.99 18.57 -33.27
N ARG A 82 11.28 17.81 -32.42
CA ARG A 82 10.33 16.78 -32.87
C ARG A 82 9.20 17.37 -33.71
N LYS A 83 8.67 18.55 -33.35
CA LYS A 83 7.63 19.25 -34.12
C LYS A 83 8.14 19.74 -35.47
N ARG A 84 9.39 20.19 -35.58
CA ARG A 84 9.99 20.70 -36.83
C ARG A 84 10.09 19.65 -37.94
N GLY A 85 10.24 18.37 -37.60
CA GLY A 85 10.34 17.26 -38.55
C GLY A 85 9.00 16.67 -39.02
N LYS A 86 7.87 17.09 -38.42
CA LYS A 86 6.54 16.58 -38.83
C LYS A 86 6.10 17.29 -40.11
N ALA A 87 5.89 16.51 -41.17
CA ALA A 87 5.27 17.01 -42.39
C ALA A 87 3.85 17.50 -42.10
N LEU A 88 3.51 18.68 -42.63
CA LEU A 88 2.16 19.19 -42.54
C LEU A 88 1.26 18.36 -43.47
N PRO A 89 0.19 17.71 -42.97
CA PRO A 89 -0.71 16.93 -43.79
C PRO A 89 -1.53 17.90 -44.65
N LEU A 90 -1.04 18.16 -45.86
CA LEU A 90 -1.75 18.91 -46.88
C LEU A 90 -2.48 17.90 -47.76
N GLU A 91 -3.81 17.91 -47.72
CA GLU A 91 -4.63 17.04 -48.57
C GLU A 91 -4.47 17.45 -50.03
N ALA A 92 -3.95 16.55 -50.85
CA ALA A 92 -3.82 16.77 -52.29
C ALA A 92 -5.20 17.03 -52.93
N PRO A 93 -5.31 17.92 -53.92
CA PRO A 93 -6.54 18.07 -54.70
C PRO A 93 -6.97 16.74 -55.32
N LYS A 94 -8.29 16.49 -55.39
CA LYS A 94 -8.86 15.24 -55.92
C LYS A 94 -8.48 14.97 -57.38
N GLU A 95 -8.18 16.01 -58.15
CA GLU A 95 -7.69 15.93 -59.53
C GLU A 95 -6.25 16.44 -59.58
N TYR A 96 -5.29 15.51 -59.63
CA TYR A 96 -3.87 15.82 -59.72
C TYR A 96 -3.38 15.61 -61.16
N HIS A 97 -3.09 16.70 -61.87
CA HIS A 97 -2.65 16.66 -63.28
C HIS A 97 -1.11 16.63 -63.43
N GLY A 98 -0.36 16.14 -62.43
CA GLY A 98 1.10 15.95 -62.55
C GLY A 98 1.96 17.22 -62.47
N GLY A 99 1.38 18.36 -62.10
CA GLY A 99 2.10 19.64 -61.94
C GLY A 99 2.55 19.94 -60.50
N ALA A 100 3.35 20.99 -60.33
CA ALA A 100 3.66 21.54 -59.01
C ALA A 100 2.39 22.11 -58.36
N VAL A 101 2.09 21.71 -57.12
CA VAL A 101 0.92 22.20 -56.37
C VAL A 101 1.33 23.41 -55.53
N VAL A 102 0.77 24.57 -55.85
CA VAL A 102 0.95 25.79 -55.05
C VAL A 102 -0.06 25.78 -53.89
N TRP A 103 0.44 25.85 -52.67
CA TRP A 103 -0.39 25.94 -51.47
C TRP A 103 -0.56 27.41 -51.07
N SER A 104 -1.82 27.87 -50.98
CA SER A 104 -2.10 29.19 -50.44
C SER A 104 -1.89 29.23 -48.92
N PRO A 105 -1.48 30.38 -48.33
CA PRO A 105 -1.28 30.51 -46.89
C PRO A 105 -2.48 30.06 -46.05
N SER A 106 -3.71 30.31 -46.53
CA SER A 106 -4.93 29.87 -45.85
C SER A 106 -5.07 28.35 -45.77
N ARG A 107 -4.64 27.59 -46.80
CA ARG A 107 -4.65 26.11 -46.76
C ARG A 107 -3.61 25.57 -45.76
N VAL A 108 -2.45 26.20 -45.71
CA VAL A 108 -1.38 25.85 -44.75
C VAL A 108 -1.85 26.08 -43.31
N ASN A 109 -2.52 27.20 -43.04
CA ASN A 109 -3.05 27.48 -41.70
C ASN A 109 -4.14 26.47 -41.29
N ARG A 110 -5.09 26.14 -42.20
CA ARG A 110 -6.10 25.09 -41.91
C ARG A 110 -5.48 23.74 -41.55
N ALA A 111 -4.45 23.31 -42.28
CA ALA A 111 -3.76 22.06 -41.97
C ALA A 111 -3.05 22.10 -40.60
N ARG A 112 -2.52 23.27 -40.20
CA ARG A 112 -1.94 23.47 -38.86
C ARG A 112 -3.01 23.41 -37.77
N ASP A 113 -4.15 24.05 -38.00
CA ASP A 113 -5.27 24.06 -37.06
C ASP A 113 -5.83 22.63 -36.88
N CYS A 114 -5.99 21.87 -37.96
CA CYS A 114 -6.40 20.46 -37.90
C CYS A 114 -5.41 19.61 -37.10
N LEU A 115 -4.10 19.78 -37.28
CA LEU A 115 -3.10 19.08 -36.46
C LEU A 115 -3.19 19.46 -34.98
N GLN A 116 -3.38 20.75 -34.66
CA GLN A 116 -3.51 21.18 -33.27
C GLN A 116 -4.75 20.59 -32.61
N GLN A 117 -5.86 20.50 -33.33
CA GLN A 117 -7.08 19.85 -32.86
C GLN A 117 -6.85 18.36 -32.60
N GLN A 118 -6.19 17.65 -33.51
CA GLN A 118 -5.85 16.23 -33.33
C GLN A 118 -4.93 16.03 -32.11
N GLU A 119 -3.87 16.84 -31.98
CA GLU A 119 -2.97 16.77 -30.81
C GLU A 119 -3.74 17.05 -29.50
N ALA A 120 -4.65 18.04 -29.48
CA ALA A 120 -5.45 18.34 -28.31
C ALA A 120 -6.45 17.22 -27.96
N GLU A 121 -7.10 16.61 -28.96
CA GLU A 121 -7.97 15.45 -28.76
C GLU A 121 -7.20 14.24 -28.22
N GLU A 122 -6.00 13.99 -28.75
CA GLU A 122 -5.13 12.93 -28.25
C GLU A 122 -4.70 13.19 -26.81
N GLU A 123 -4.28 14.41 -26.48
CA GLU A 123 -3.95 14.82 -25.12
C GLU A 123 -5.15 14.62 -24.17
N GLN A 124 -6.36 15.04 -24.56
CA GLN A 124 -7.59 14.80 -23.80
C GLN A 124 -7.87 13.30 -23.61
N ARG A 125 -7.72 12.48 -24.66
CA ARG A 125 -7.89 11.02 -24.56
C ARG A 125 -6.86 10.39 -23.62
N GLN A 126 -5.63 10.89 -23.59
CA GLN A 126 -4.61 10.41 -22.64
C GLN A 126 -4.94 10.79 -21.20
N LEU A 127 -5.42 12.02 -20.97
CA LEU A 127 -5.89 12.46 -19.65
C LEU A 127 -7.06 11.59 -19.17
N GLN A 128 -8.06 11.36 -20.01
CA GLN A 128 -9.19 10.48 -19.68
C GLN A 128 -8.74 9.04 -19.37
N LYS A 129 -7.77 8.49 -20.12
CA LYS A 129 -7.20 7.18 -19.83
C LYS A 129 -6.46 7.14 -18.49
N ALA A 130 -5.70 8.18 -18.16
CA ALA A 130 -5.00 8.30 -16.89
C ALA A 130 -5.98 8.44 -15.71
N GLU A 131 -7.01 9.26 -15.84
CA GLU A 131 -8.09 9.39 -14.85
C GLU A 131 -8.84 8.07 -14.67
N ALA A 132 -9.16 7.38 -15.77
CA ALA A 132 -9.78 6.06 -15.71
C ALA A 132 -8.88 5.02 -15.03
N ALA A 133 -7.56 5.07 -15.24
CA ALA A 133 -6.60 4.21 -14.55
C ALA A 133 -6.58 4.49 -13.04
N LYS A 134 -6.50 5.76 -12.63
CA LYS A 134 -6.56 6.19 -11.22
C LYS A 134 -7.87 5.74 -10.57
N ALA A 135 -9.01 5.92 -11.24
CA ALA A 135 -10.32 5.47 -10.73
C ALA A 135 -10.40 3.94 -10.57
N ARG A 136 -9.77 3.18 -11.48
CA ARG A 136 -9.68 1.71 -11.37
C ARG A 136 -8.86 1.28 -10.16
N GLU A 137 -7.75 1.95 -9.89
CA GLU A 137 -6.92 1.68 -8.72
C GLU A 137 -7.67 1.99 -7.42
N ALA A 138 -8.34 3.15 -7.33
CA ALA A 138 -9.18 3.50 -6.19
C ALA A 138 -10.27 2.46 -5.95
N ARG A 139 -10.94 1.99 -7.01
CA ARG A 139 -11.95 0.93 -6.91
C ARG A 139 -11.37 -0.41 -6.45
N ARG A 140 -10.14 -0.74 -6.86
CA ARG A 140 -9.44 -1.96 -6.39
C ARG A 140 -9.13 -1.85 -4.90
N GLN A 141 -8.64 -0.70 -4.45
CA GLN A 141 -8.32 -0.45 -3.04
C GLN A 141 -9.59 -0.50 -2.17
N ALA A 142 -10.67 0.16 -2.57
CA ALA A 142 -11.94 0.12 -1.86
C ALA A 142 -12.49 -1.32 -1.72
N LYS A 143 -12.46 -2.11 -2.80
CA LYS A 143 -12.85 -3.53 -2.74
C LYS A 143 -11.97 -4.36 -1.82
N ALA A 144 -10.67 -4.08 -1.79
CA ALA A 144 -9.74 -4.76 -0.88
C ALA A 144 -10.05 -4.40 0.58
N GLN A 145 -10.30 -3.13 0.88
CA GLN A 145 -10.72 -2.65 2.20
C GLN A 145 -12.05 -3.27 2.63
N ASP A 146 -13.06 -3.28 1.77
CA ASP A 146 -14.35 -3.93 2.05
C ASP A 146 -14.19 -5.42 2.38
N THR A 147 -13.32 -6.10 1.63
CA THR A 147 -13.02 -7.52 1.87
C THR A 147 -12.32 -7.72 3.21
N GLN A 148 -11.39 -6.84 3.57
CA GLN A 148 -10.71 -6.86 4.88
C GLN A 148 -11.68 -6.57 6.02
N ALA A 149 -12.52 -5.54 5.90
CA ALA A 149 -13.53 -5.20 6.90
C ALA A 149 -14.51 -6.35 7.13
N ARG A 150 -14.95 -7.04 6.06
CA ARG A 150 -15.79 -8.25 6.18
C ARG A 150 -15.08 -9.40 6.89
N ARG A 151 -13.78 -9.57 6.68
CA ARG A 151 -12.97 -10.59 7.39
C ARG A 151 -12.83 -10.23 8.87
N GLN A 152 -12.56 -8.97 9.18
CA GLN A 152 -12.47 -8.47 10.55
C GLN A 152 -13.80 -8.63 11.29
N ALA A 153 -14.91 -8.17 10.71
CA ALA A 153 -16.24 -8.34 11.30
C ALA A 153 -16.58 -9.82 11.57
N ARG A 154 -16.17 -10.74 10.68
CA ARG A 154 -16.34 -12.19 10.91
C ARG A 154 -15.47 -12.71 12.05
N ALA A 155 -14.22 -12.25 12.16
CA ALA A 155 -13.32 -12.63 13.24
C ALA A 155 -13.81 -12.10 14.59
N GLU A 156 -14.22 -10.84 14.64
CA GLU A 156 -14.80 -10.20 15.83
C GLU A 156 -16.09 -10.91 16.27
N ALA A 157 -16.96 -11.26 15.33
CA ALA A 157 -18.16 -12.04 15.61
C ALA A 157 -17.86 -13.46 16.13
N ARG A 158 -16.73 -14.07 15.74
CA ARG A 158 -16.31 -15.36 16.32
C ARG A 158 -15.80 -15.17 17.74
N ILE A 159 -14.97 -14.17 17.98
CA ILE A 159 -14.44 -13.84 19.30
C ILE A 159 -15.58 -13.48 20.27
N SER A 160 -16.59 -12.72 19.83
CA SER A 160 -17.74 -12.37 20.67
C SER A 160 -18.58 -13.60 21.02
N ARG A 161 -18.85 -14.48 20.04
CA ARG A 161 -19.55 -15.76 20.28
C ARG A 161 -18.79 -16.66 21.25
N GLU A 162 -17.47 -16.73 21.14
CA GLU A 162 -16.64 -17.50 22.07
C GLU A 162 -16.65 -16.90 23.48
N LYS A 163 -16.55 -15.57 23.61
CA LYS A 163 -16.67 -14.87 24.89
C LYS A 163 -18.03 -15.10 25.55
N GLU A 164 -19.12 -15.03 24.80
CA GLU A 164 -20.46 -15.33 25.33
C GLU A 164 -20.61 -16.79 25.76
N LYS A 165 -20.10 -17.73 24.95
CA LYS A 165 -20.08 -19.15 25.32
C LYS A 165 -19.26 -19.40 26.58
N ALA A 166 -18.08 -18.78 26.70
CA ALA A 166 -17.23 -18.87 27.88
C ALA A 166 -17.90 -18.26 29.11
N LYS A 167 -18.55 -17.09 28.98
CA LYS A 167 -19.36 -16.49 30.06
C LYS A 167 -20.48 -17.41 30.51
N LYS A 168 -21.30 -17.92 29.57
CA LYS A 168 -22.38 -18.88 29.87
C LYS A 168 -21.85 -20.15 30.55
N ALA A 169 -20.73 -20.71 30.07
CA ALA A 169 -20.10 -21.87 30.70
C ALA A 169 -19.59 -21.56 32.11
N SER A 170 -19.01 -20.37 32.34
CA SER A 170 -18.56 -19.93 33.65
C SER A 170 -19.73 -19.72 34.64
N GLU A 171 -20.85 -19.17 34.17
CA GLU A 171 -22.07 -18.99 34.95
C GLU A 171 -22.73 -20.34 35.28
N GLN A 172 -22.73 -21.28 34.35
CA GLN A 172 -23.21 -22.64 34.60
C GLN A 172 -22.31 -23.37 35.60
N ALA A 173 -21.00 -23.26 35.48
CA ALA A 173 -20.05 -23.84 36.41
C ALA A 173 -20.20 -23.23 37.81
N SER A 174 -20.40 -21.91 37.93
CA SER A 174 -20.61 -21.26 39.23
C SER A 174 -21.94 -21.68 39.87
N ARG A 175 -23.03 -21.76 39.09
CA ARG A 175 -24.32 -22.29 39.57
C ARG A 175 -24.21 -23.73 40.04
N ALA A 176 -23.55 -24.60 39.26
CA ALA A 176 -23.33 -25.99 39.64
C ALA A 176 -22.47 -26.10 40.90
N ALA A 177 -21.42 -25.28 41.04
CA ALA A 177 -20.61 -25.20 42.25
C ALA A 177 -21.44 -24.75 43.46
N ALA A 178 -22.28 -23.73 43.32
CA ALA A 178 -23.17 -23.25 44.38
C ALA A 178 -24.20 -24.31 44.82
N CYS A 179 -24.79 -25.05 43.89
CA CYS A 179 -25.68 -26.17 44.23
C CYS A 179 -24.92 -27.27 44.99
N ARG A 180 -23.69 -27.60 44.56
CA ARG A 180 -22.85 -28.60 45.25
C ARG A 180 -22.49 -28.16 46.66
N THR A 181 -22.09 -26.90 46.86
CA THR A 181 -21.77 -26.38 48.19
C THR A 181 -23.01 -26.38 49.09
N GLN A 182 -24.18 -26.00 48.57
CA GLN A 182 -25.43 -26.04 49.32
C GLN A 182 -25.80 -27.48 49.74
N GLN A 183 -25.65 -28.46 48.84
CA GLN A 183 -25.85 -29.88 49.17
C GLN A 183 -24.88 -30.37 50.24
N GLN A 184 -23.59 -30.01 50.14
CA GLN A 184 -22.59 -30.35 51.16
C GLN A 184 -22.94 -29.76 52.53
N LEU A 185 -23.39 -28.50 52.58
CA LEU A 185 -23.86 -27.86 53.81
C LEU A 185 -25.07 -28.58 54.40
N GLN A 186 -26.08 -28.91 53.59
CA GLN A 186 -27.24 -29.68 54.06
C GLN A 186 -26.85 -31.06 54.59
N ASN A 187 -25.94 -31.75 53.91
CA ASN A 187 -25.44 -33.05 54.34
C ASN A 187 -24.63 -32.95 55.64
N ALA A 188 -23.81 -31.92 55.80
CA ALA A 188 -23.10 -31.64 57.04
C ALA A 188 -24.06 -31.36 58.20
N LEU A 189 -25.09 -30.53 58.00
CA LEU A 189 -26.15 -30.29 58.99
C LEU A 189 -26.94 -31.56 59.33
N ARG A 190 -27.22 -32.42 58.36
CA ARG A 190 -27.85 -33.74 58.60
C ARG A 190 -26.91 -34.68 59.37
N ALA A 191 -25.60 -34.63 59.11
CA ALA A 191 -24.61 -35.45 59.79
C ALA A 191 -24.41 -35.03 61.26
N THR A 192 -24.42 -33.72 61.57
CA THR A 192 -24.35 -33.25 62.96
C THR A 192 -25.59 -33.64 63.77
N GLN A 193 -26.78 -33.64 63.16
CA GLN A 193 -28.00 -34.15 63.80
C GLN A 193 -27.98 -35.67 64.05
N LYS A 194 -27.36 -36.47 63.15
CA LYS A 194 -27.19 -37.92 63.34
C LYS A 194 -26.03 -38.28 64.28
N GLY A 195 -25.07 -37.37 64.49
CA GLY A 195 -23.89 -37.55 65.34
C GLY A 195 -24.19 -37.65 66.85
N ASN A 196 -25.35 -37.17 67.31
CA ASN A 196 -25.77 -37.34 68.72
C ASN A 196 -26.51 -38.66 69.01
N ARG A 197 -26.53 -39.61 68.06
CA ARG A 197 -27.30 -40.86 68.20
C ARG A 197 -26.50 -42.16 68.13
N MET A 198 -25.18 -42.12 67.97
CA MET A 198 -24.37 -43.34 67.96
C MET A 198 -23.18 -43.23 68.89
N SER A 199 -23.33 -43.96 69.99
CA SER A 199 -22.32 -44.28 70.97
C SER A 199 -21.06 -44.91 70.35
N PHE A 200 -19.95 -44.64 71.04
CA PHE A 200 -18.65 -45.26 70.90
C PHE A 200 -18.71 -46.77 70.59
N LYS A 201 -18.21 -47.19 69.42
CA LYS A 201 -17.45 -48.46 69.27
C LYS A 201 -16.39 -48.31 68.17
N ALA A 202 -15.15 -48.67 68.53
CA ALA A 202 -13.98 -48.67 67.68
C ALA A 202 -14.07 -49.71 66.54
N PRO A 203 -13.50 -49.46 65.35
CA PRO A 203 -13.50 -50.44 64.28
C PRO A 203 -12.30 -51.40 64.42
N THR A 204 -12.61 -52.69 64.50
CA THR A 204 -11.66 -53.80 64.30
C THR A 204 -11.49 -54.11 62.82
N LYS A 205 -10.23 -54.40 62.46
CA LYS A 205 -9.65 -54.78 61.15
C LYS A 205 -10.53 -55.64 60.23
N ALA A 206 -10.44 -55.42 58.91
CA ALA A 206 -10.51 -56.49 57.91
C ALA A 206 -9.93 -56.11 56.52
N ALA A 207 -8.90 -56.89 56.15
CA ALA A 207 -8.56 -57.43 54.83
C ALA A 207 -8.37 -56.50 53.59
N LEU A 208 -7.09 -56.31 53.23
CA LEU A 208 -6.65 -56.10 51.85
C LEU A 208 -7.05 -57.30 50.97
N LYS A 209 -7.71 -57.03 49.84
CA LYS A 209 -7.79 -57.96 48.71
C LYS A 209 -7.26 -57.28 47.45
N LYS A 210 -6.08 -57.73 47.01
CA LYS A 210 -5.54 -57.49 45.67
C LYS A 210 -6.45 -58.17 44.64
N LYS A 211 -6.83 -57.46 43.58
CA LYS A 211 -7.23 -58.07 42.31
C LYS A 211 -6.31 -57.57 41.20
N VAL A 212 -5.57 -58.53 40.67
CA VAL A 212 -4.82 -58.51 39.42
C VAL A 212 -5.81 -58.39 38.27
N ALA A 213 -5.58 -57.46 37.34
CA ALA A 213 -6.24 -57.43 36.05
C ALA A 213 -5.24 -57.90 35.00
N ILE A 214 -5.63 -58.96 34.32
CA ILE A 214 -4.91 -59.77 33.36
C ILE A 214 -4.96 -59.07 31.99
N GLU A 215 -3.80 -58.92 31.37
CA GLU A 215 -3.64 -58.75 29.93
C GLU A 215 -3.73 -60.14 29.27
N PRO A 216 -4.37 -60.26 28.10
CA PRO A 216 -3.87 -61.23 27.12
C PRO A 216 -3.67 -60.58 25.75
N GLN A 217 -2.42 -60.69 25.28
CA GLN A 217 -2.08 -60.77 23.87
C GLN A 217 -2.69 -62.03 23.24
N ALA A 218 -3.30 -61.84 22.07
CA ALA A 218 -3.30 -62.78 20.95
C ALA A 218 -3.45 -61.90 19.70
N GLY A 219 -2.63 -61.95 18.65
CA GLY A 219 -1.85 -63.06 18.15
C GLY A 219 -2.30 -63.30 16.72
N GLY A 220 -1.52 -62.79 15.76
CA GLY A 220 -1.43 -63.34 14.41
C GLY A 220 -2.54 -63.01 13.40
N THR A 221 -2.15 -62.25 12.37
CA THR A 221 -2.15 -62.65 10.93
C THR A 221 -2.46 -61.45 10.04
N ALA A 222 -1.44 -60.97 9.32
CA ALA A 222 -1.63 -60.05 8.19
C ALA A 222 -0.90 -60.66 6.99
N SER A 223 -1.59 -61.57 6.31
CA SER A 223 -1.36 -61.86 4.90
C SER A 223 -2.72 -61.77 4.23
N GLY A 224 -2.87 -60.84 3.28
CA GLY A 224 -4.16 -60.52 2.71
C GLY A 224 -4.06 -59.39 1.70
N ALA A 225 -3.66 -59.80 0.50
CA ALA A 225 -3.65 -59.12 -0.78
C ALA A 225 -4.58 -57.89 -0.96
N ALA A 226 -3.99 -56.91 -1.65
CA ALA A 226 -4.60 -55.85 -2.42
C ALA A 226 -6.04 -56.13 -2.90
N ALA A 227 -6.97 -55.29 -2.41
CA ALA A 227 -8.21 -54.98 -3.10
C ALA A 227 -8.28 -53.45 -3.25
N GLY A 228 -8.42 -52.99 -4.48
CA GLY A 228 -8.12 -51.62 -4.92
C GLY A 228 -8.88 -50.52 -4.18
N ALA A 229 -8.17 -49.43 -3.90
CA ALA A 229 -8.76 -48.19 -3.43
C ALA A 229 -9.83 -47.69 -4.41
N PRO A 230 -11.00 -47.22 -3.93
CA PRO A 230 -12.00 -46.63 -4.81
C PRO A 230 -11.43 -45.36 -5.47
N PRO A 231 -11.78 -45.07 -6.74
CA PRO A 231 -11.31 -43.88 -7.42
C PRO A 231 -11.75 -42.61 -6.67
N SER A 232 -10.81 -41.68 -6.48
CA SER A 232 -11.06 -40.36 -5.90
C SER A 232 -12.25 -39.69 -6.62
N LYS A 233 -13.31 -39.40 -5.86
CA LYS A 233 -14.49 -38.67 -6.34
C LYS A 233 -14.28 -37.18 -6.10
N SER A 234 -14.63 -36.34 -7.09
CA SER A 234 -14.65 -34.88 -6.89
C SER A 234 -15.80 -34.49 -5.95
N GLN A 235 -15.83 -33.23 -5.48
CA GLN A 235 -16.92 -32.67 -4.65
C GLN A 235 -18.33 -32.77 -5.29
N HIS A 236 -18.45 -33.21 -6.55
CA HIS A 236 -19.72 -33.34 -7.28
C HIS A 236 -19.94 -34.77 -7.82
N ASP A 237 -19.37 -35.78 -7.15
CA ASP A 237 -19.60 -37.21 -7.45
C ASP A 237 -19.29 -37.63 -8.89
N ARG A 238 -18.35 -36.95 -9.55
CA ARG A 238 -17.84 -37.38 -10.86
C ARG A 238 -16.58 -38.22 -10.69
N ALA A 239 -16.54 -39.35 -11.41
CA ALA A 239 -15.37 -40.21 -11.46
C ALA A 239 -14.21 -39.49 -12.18
N ILE A 240 -13.09 -39.28 -11.48
CA ILE A 240 -11.90 -38.66 -12.04
C ILE A 240 -11.11 -39.71 -12.83
N LYS A 241 -11.06 -39.58 -14.15
CA LYS A 241 -10.19 -40.40 -15.01
C LYS A 241 -8.82 -39.74 -15.10
N LEU A 242 -7.76 -40.45 -14.68
CA LEU A 242 -6.38 -39.98 -14.83
C LEU A 242 -5.99 -40.00 -16.33
N PRO A 243 -5.36 -38.93 -16.87
CA PRO A 243 -4.89 -38.90 -18.25
C PRO A 243 -3.80 -39.95 -18.49
N ALA A 244 -3.78 -40.55 -19.69
CA ALA A 244 -2.84 -41.63 -20.05
C ALA A 244 -1.34 -41.25 -19.96
N LYS A 245 -1.01 -39.95 -19.91
CA LYS A 245 0.35 -39.47 -19.72
C LYS A 245 0.91 -39.70 -18.31
N TYR A 246 0.03 -39.98 -17.35
CA TYR A 246 0.35 -40.22 -15.94
C TYR A 246 -0.01 -41.64 -15.50
N ARG A 247 -0.19 -42.56 -16.47
CA ARG A 247 -0.36 -43.99 -16.24
C ARG A 247 0.95 -44.72 -16.47
#